data_AF-A0AAE1SPS6-F1
#
_entry.id   AF-A0AAE1SPS6-F1
#
_cell.length_a   1.000
_cell.length_b   1.000
_cell.length_c   1.000
_cell.angle_alpha   90.00
_cell.angle_beta   90.00
_cell.angle_gamma   90.00
#
_symmetry.space_group_name_H-M   'P 1'
#
loop_
_entity.id
_entity.type
_entity.pdbx_description
1 polymer ?
#
loop_
_entity_poly.entity_id
_entity_poly.type
_entity_poly.pdbx_seq_one_letter_code
_entity_poly.pdbx_strand_id
1 'polypeptide(L)'
;MEFMHGEYFFGVPIAAWPMHSDQPRNSQLVTKYLKIGLNVRPWARRDEHVTSEMVENAVKTLMDSTEGDDMRKRAADLSNAI
;
A
#
# COMPACT_ATOMS: atom_id res chain seq x y z
N MET A 1 -3.92 3.43 8.88
CA MET A 1 -3.48 2.22 8.16
C MET A 1 -4.19 1.07 8.83
N GLU A 2 -5.42 0.84 8.42
CA GLU A 2 -6.12 -0.36 8.87
C GLU A 2 -5.47 -1.55 8.17
N PHE A 3 -4.67 -2.28 8.93
CA PHE A 3 -4.38 -3.67 8.61
C PHE A 3 -5.60 -4.44 9.11
N MET A 4 -6.47 -4.89 8.20
CA MET A 4 -7.49 -5.87 8.60
C MET A 4 -6.75 -7.14 8.99
N HIS A 5 -6.64 -7.36 10.31
CA HIS A 5 -6.07 -8.56 10.89
C HIS A 5 -7.01 -9.74 10.62
N GLY A 6 -6.62 -10.55 9.64
CA GLY A 6 -7.14 -11.89 9.39
C GLY A 6 -6.00 -12.75 8.86
N GLU A 7 -5.97 -14.03 9.23
CA GLU A 7 -4.87 -15.00 9.11
C GLU A 7 -4.44 -15.38 7.66
N TYR A 8 -4.67 -14.50 6.67
CA TYR A 8 -4.37 -14.69 5.24
C TYR A 8 -3.35 -13.66 4.68
N PHE A 9 -2.49 -13.07 5.52
CA PHE A 9 -1.69 -11.87 5.20
C PHE A 9 -0.43 -12.09 4.34
N PHE A 10 -0.34 -13.23 3.70
CA PHE A 10 0.88 -13.68 3.04
C PHE A 10 0.76 -13.45 1.53
N GLY A 11 1.24 -12.28 1.08
CA GLY A 11 1.43 -12.01 -0.35
C GLY A 11 0.55 -10.94 -1.01
N VAL A 12 -0.13 -10.08 -0.23
CA VAL A 12 -1.07 -9.08 -0.78
C VAL A 12 -0.42 -7.68 -0.84
N PRO A 13 -0.52 -6.96 -1.97
CA PRO A 13 0.01 -5.60 -2.07
C PRO A 13 -0.88 -4.59 -1.33
N ILE A 14 -0.30 -3.47 -0.89
CA ILE A 14 -0.94 -2.56 0.08
C ILE A 14 -1.19 -1.16 -0.51
N ALA A 15 -2.44 -0.68 -0.40
CA ALA A 15 -2.77 0.73 -0.55
C ALA A 15 -2.55 1.46 0.79
N ALA A 16 -1.40 2.09 0.98
CA ALA A 16 -1.06 2.76 2.23
C ALA A 16 -1.79 4.11 2.37
N TRP A 17 -2.62 4.21 3.42
CA TRP A 17 -3.24 5.45 3.86
C TRP A 17 -2.85 5.74 5.33
N PRO A 18 -1.71 6.43 5.54
CA PRO A 18 -1.25 6.76 6.89
C PRO A 18 -2.09 7.89 7.51
N MET A 19 -2.43 7.71 8.80
CA MET A 19 -3.22 8.66 9.60
C MET A 19 -2.39 9.35 10.67
N HIS A 20 -1.61 8.62 11.48
CA HIS A 20 -0.76 9.19 12.55
C HIS A 20 0.29 8.20 13.07
N SER A 21 1.07 8.61 14.07
CA SER A 21 2.07 7.81 14.80
C SER A 21 3.16 7.22 13.91
N ASP A 22 3.33 5.90 13.92
CA ASP A 22 4.31 5.13 13.17
C ASP A 22 3.86 4.85 11.73
N GLN A 23 2.57 5.02 11.43
CA GLN A 23 2.01 4.75 10.10
C GLN A 23 2.73 5.46 8.95
N PRO A 24 3.21 6.72 9.07
CA PRO A 24 4.00 7.36 8.00
C PRO A 24 5.31 6.64 7.72
N ARG A 25 5.94 6.06 8.76
CA ARG A 25 7.15 5.26 8.61
C ARG A 25 6.84 3.89 8.01
N ASN A 26 5.76 3.25 8.47
CA ASN A 26 5.31 1.97 7.93
C ASN A 26 4.91 2.09 6.44
N SER A 27 4.29 3.21 6.05
CA SER A 27 4.00 3.47 4.64
C SER A 27 5.27 3.64 3.82
N GLN A 28 6.33 4.25 4.34
CA GLN A 28 7.63 4.27 3.67
C GLN A 28 8.24 2.88 3.53
N LEU A 29 8.18 2.05 4.58
CA LEU A 29 8.63 0.66 4.52
C LEU A 29 7.96 -0.11 3.37
N VAL A 30 6.63 -0.08 3.33
CA VAL A 30 5.81 -0.77 2.32
C VAL A 30 6.05 -0.24 0.90
N THR A 31 6.08 1.08 0.73
CA THR A 31 6.06 1.71 -0.61
C THR A 31 7.44 1.97 -1.19
N LYS A 32 8.39 2.44 -0.38
CA LYS A 32 9.72 2.85 -0.84
C LYS A 32 10.74 1.71 -0.79
N TYR A 33 10.72 0.93 0.29
CA TYR A 33 11.76 -0.06 0.55
C TYR A 33 11.35 -1.44 0.05
N LEU A 34 10.22 -1.97 0.52
CA LEU A 34 9.69 -3.26 0.07
C LEU A 34 9.06 -3.18 -1.32
N LYS A 35 8.52 -2.01 -1.67
CA LYS A 35 7.84 -1.76 -2.95
C LYS A 35 6.71 -2.77 -3.23
N ILE A 36 5.98 -3.13 -2.19
CA ILE A 36 4.82 -4.05 -2.21
C ILE A 36 3.50 -3.28 -2.12
N GLY A 37 3.50 -1.99 -2.47
CA GLY A 37 2.34 -1.14 -2.33
C GLY A 37 2.60 0.29 -2.74
N LEU A 38 1.56 1.12 -2.68
CA LEU A 38 1.60 2.54 -3.03
C LEU A 38 0.94 3.39 -1.94
N ASN A 39 1.18 4.70 -1.96
CA ASN A 39 0.45 5.62 -1.07
C ASN A 39 -0.81 6.14 -1.78
N VAL A 40 -1.96 6.05 -1.12
CA VAL A 40 -3.22 6.66 -1.61
C VAL A 40 -3.08 8.18 -1.64
N ARG A 41 -2.34 8.74 -0.68
CA ARG A 41 -2.03 10.17 -0.58
C ARG A 41 -0.64 10.35 0.02
N PRO A 42 0.19 11.27 -0.51
CA PRO A 42 1.47 11.61 0.10
C PRO A 42 1.30 12.10 1.54
N TRP A 43 2.20 11.69 2.44
CA TRP A 43 2.18 12.17 3.83
C TRP A 43 2.32 13.70 3.94
N ALA A 44 3.04 14.34 3.02
CA ALA A 44 3.14 15.80 2.96
C ALA A 44 1.77 16.50 2.84
N ARG A 45 0.79 15.82 2.24
CA ARG A 45 -0.59 16.30 2.02
C ARG A 45 -1.57 15.75 3.06
N ARG A 46 -1.10 15.34 4.25
CA ARG A 46 -1.90 14.60 5.24
C ARG A 46 -3.16 15.30 5.75
N ASP A 47 -3.20 16.63 5.62
CA ASP A 47 -4.31 17.45 6.09
C ASP A 47 -5.40 17.64 5.00
N GLU A 48 -5.16 17.16 3.78
CA GLU A 48 -6.12 17.25 2.67
C GLU A 48 -7.11 16.08 2.66
N HIS A 49 -8.35 16.30 2.22
CA HIS A 49 -9.29 15.20 2.04
C HIS A 49 -8.84 14.27 0.91
N VAL A 50 -8.89 12.97 1.16
CA VAL A 50 -8.75 11.96 0.11
C VAL A 50 -10.05 11.89 -0.67
N THR A 51 -9.98 12.17 -1.97
CA THR A 51 -11.13 12.12 -2.86
C THR A 51 -11.41 10.69 -3.32
N SER A 52 -12.63 10.44 -3.81
CA SER A 52 -12.98 9.16 -4.43
C SER A 52 -12.08 8.84 -5.63
N GLU A 53 -11.70 9.86 -6.41
CA GLU A 53 -10.79 9.71 -7.55
C GLU A 53 -9.40 9.22 -7.11
N MET A 54 -8.87 9.73 -5.99
CA MET A 54 -7.58 9.26 -5.46
C MET A 54 -7.64 7.78 -5.04
N VAL A 55 -8.75 7.38 -4.43
CA VAL A 55 -8.98 5.97 -4.05
C VAL A 55 -9.14 5.10 -5.30
N GLU A 56 -9.93 5.54 -6.28
CA GLU A 56 -10.14 4.84 -7.55
C GLU A 56 -8.82 4.62 -8.28
N ASN A 57 -7.98 5.65 -8.39
CA ASN A 57 -6.67 5.55 -9.02
C ASN A 57 -5.76 4.58 -8.27
N ALA A 58 -5.70 4.66 -6.93
CA ALA A 58 -4.92 3.73 -6.11
C ALA A 58 -5.36 2.27 -6.33
N VAL A 59 -6.67 2.02 -6.35
CA VAL A 59 -7.24 0.68 -6.59
C VAL A 59 -6.96 0.21 -8.01
N LYS A 60 -7.16 1.05 -9.03
CA LYS A 60 -6.86 0.71 -10.42
C LYS A 60 -5.38 0.42 -10.62
N THR A 61 -4.47 1.24 -10.09
CA THR A 61 -3.03 0.97 -10.15
C THR A 61 -2.70 -0.36 -9.49
N LEU A 62 -3.26 -0.64 -8.31
CA LEU A 62 -3.00 -1.91 -7.63
C LEU A 62 -3.57 -3.12 -8.38
N MET A 63 -4.77 -3.03 -8.95
CA MET A 63 -5.50 -4.18 -9.48
C MET A 63 -5.27 -4.40 -10.98
N ASP A 64 -5.21 -3.33 -11.76
CA ASP A 64 -5.27 -3.32 -13.23
C ASP A 64 -4.15 -2.46 -13.84
N SER A 65 -2.91 -2.71 -13.40
CA SER A 65 -1.73 -2.10 -14.02
C SER A 65 -0.51 -2.99 -13.90
N THR A 66 0.46 -2.78 -14.81
CA THR A 66 1.77 -3.46 -14.76
C THR A 66 2.52 -3.16 -13.46
N GLU A 67 2.37 -1.95 -12.92
CA GLU A 67 2.97 -1.60 -11.62
C GLU A 67 2.35 -2.43 -10.48
N GLY A 68 1.03 -2.61 -10.50
CA GLY A 68 0.30 -3.45 -9.54
C GLY A 68 0.68 -4.93 -9.64
N ASP A 69 0.90 -5.45 -10.85
CA ASP A 69 1.41 -6.81 -11.06
C ASP A 69 2.77 -7.03 -10.40
N ASP A 70 3.68 -6.07 -10.56
CA ASP A 70 5.01 -6.15 -9.95
C ASP A 70 4.94 -6.06 -8.42
N MET A 71 4.04 -5.22 -7.88
CA MET A 71 3.80 -5.15 -6.43
C MET A 71 3.26 -6.48 -5.87
N ARG A 72 2.30 -7.12 -6.57
CA ARG A 72 1.76 -8.45 -6.19
C ARG A 72 2.85 -9.51 -6.19
N LYS A 73 3.69 -9.56 -7.23
CA LYS A 73 4.81 -10.52 -7.31
C LYS A 73 5.76 -10.34 -6.14
N ARG A 74 6.20 -9.10 -5.86
CA ARG A 74 7.07 -8.80 -4.71
C ARG A 74 6.44 -9.16 -3.38
N ALA A 75 5.13 -8.91 -3.21
CA ALA A 75 4.43 -9.27 -2.00
C ALA A 75 4.42 -10.80 -1.81
N ALA A 76 4.13 -11.56 -2.88
CA ALA A 76 4.20 -13.02 -2.87
C ALA A 76 5.62 -13.54 -2.58
N ASP A 77 6.65 -12.96 -3.19
CA ASP A 77 8.04 -13.33 -2.95
C ASP A 77 8.45 -13.07 -1.49
N LEU A 78 8.09 -11.90 -0.96
CA LEU A 78 8.34 -11.55 0.44
C LEU A 78 7.65 -12.54 1.38
N SER A 79 6.43 -12.94 1.05
CA SER A 79 5.68 -13.93 1.81
C SER A 79 6.33 -15.32 1.82
N ASN A 80 7.01 -15.71 0.74
CA ASN A 80 7.69 -17.00 0.67
C ASN A 80 9.05 -17.00 1.38
N ALA A 81 9.58 -15.81 1.71
CA ALA A 81 10.89 -15.63 2.33
C ALA A 81 10.85 -15.56 3.87
N ILE A 82 9.67 -15.64 4.49
CA ILE A 82 9.44 -15.53 5.94
C ILE A 82 8.66 -16.76 6.39
#